data_AF-A0A933KTL8-F1
#
_entry.id   AF-A0A933KTL8-F1
#
_cell.length_a   1.000
_cell.length_b   1.000
_cell.length_c   1.000
_cell.angle_alpha   90.00
_cell.angle_beta   90.00
_cell.angle_gamma   90.00
#
_symmetry.space_group_name_H-M   'P 1'
#
loop_
_entity.id
_entity.type
_entity.pdbx_description
1 polymer ?
#
loop_
_entity_poly.entity_id
_entity_poly.type
_entity_poly.pdbx_seq_one_letter_code
_entity_poly.pdbx_strand_id
1 'polypeptide(L)' 'MTGEAGPVAILAFGPHPDDIEIGIGATLARHAAVGHRVGLCDLTAGEMSSNGTVEERLAESEAARA' A
#
# COMPACT_ATOMS: atom_id res chain seq x y z
N MET A 1 -3.72 -19.29 18.75
CA MET A 1 -2.84 -19.48 17.57
C MET A 1 -2.03 -18.20 17.39
N THR A 2 -0.92 -18.04 18.11
CA THR A 2 0.02 -16.94 17.88
C THR A 2 0.93 -17.36 16.74
N GLY A 3 0.42 -17.28 15.51
CA GLY A 3 1.22 -17.54 14.33
C GLY A 3 2.11 -16.35 14.08
N GLU A 4 3.43 -16.49 14.25
CA GLU A 4 4.35 -15.51 13.69
C GLU A 4 4.07 -15.39 12.20
N ALA A 5 3.73 -14.18 11.80
CA ALA A 5 3.46 -13.88 10.41
C ALA A 5 4.82 -14.03 9.69
N GLY A 6 4.99 -15.06 8.85
CA GLY A 6 6.20 -15.31 8.05
C GLY A 6 6.76 -14.10 7.26
N PRO A 7 7.97 -14.18 6.70
CA PRO A 7 8.63 -13.00 6.11
C PRO A 7 7.80 -12.33 5.01
N VAL A 8 7.86 -10.98 4.95
CA VAL A 8 7.33 -10.19 3.83
C VAL A 8 8.23 -10.44 2.63
N ALA A 9 7.67 -10.97 1.54
CA ALA A 9 8.43 -11.31 0.34
C ALA A 9 8.71 -10.06 -0.52
N ILE A 10 7.79 -9.09 -0.51
CA ILE A 10 7.90 -7.84 -1.27
C ILE A 10 7.44 -6.70 -0.38
N LEU A 11 8.27 -5.66 -0.23
CA LEU A 11 7.92 -4.42 0.44
C LEU A 11 8.09 -3.26 -0.55
N ALA A 12 7.00 -2.56 -0.85
CA ALA A 12 7.01 -1.39 -1.72
C ALA A 12 6.91 -0.12 -0.89
N PHE A 13 7.71 0.88 -1.27
CA PHE A 13 7.71 2.21 -0.66
C PHE A 13 7.20 3.24 -1.67
N GLY A 14 6.25 4.06 -1.24
CA GLY A 14 5.73 5.20 -1.97
C GLY A 14 5.97 6.48 -1.17
N PRO A 15 6.29 7.63 -1.80
CA PRO A 15 6.39 8.88 -1.08
C PRO A 15 5.04 9.32 -0.49
N HIS A 16 3.93 9.14 -1.22
CA HIS A 16 2.58 9.49 -0.78
C HIS A 16 1.59 8.33 -1.06
N PRO A 17 0.42 8.33 -0.40
CA PRO A 17 -0.65 7.39 -0.71
C PRO A 17 -1.13 7.59 -2.15
N ASP A 18 -1.17 6.52 -2.96
CA ASP A 18 -1.44 6.42 -4.41
C ASP A 18 -0.21 6.06 -5.28
N ASP A 19 1.00 6.44 -4.86
CA ASP A 19 2.20 6.32 -5.70
C ASP A 19 2.52 4.86 -6.02
N ILE A 20 2.30 3.95 -5.06
CA ILE A 20 2.57 2.52 -5.22
C ILE A 20 1.53 1.88 -6.15
N GLU A 21 0.26 2.21 -5.96
CA GLU A 21 -0.87 1.72 -6.73
C GLU A 21 -0.75 2.14 -8.20
N ILE A 22 -0.42 3.41 -8.45
CA ILE A 22 -0.20 3.98 -9.78
C ILE A 22 1.02 3.34 -10.45
N GLY A 23 2.13 3.22 -9.73
CA GLY A 23 3.39 2.76 -10.30
C GLY A 23 3.42 1.26 -10.60
N ILE A 24 2.99 0.44 -9.63
CA ILE A 24 3.19 -1.02 -9.67
C ILE A 24 2.04 -1.84 -9.08
N GLY A 25 0.84 -1.27 -8.87
CA GLY A 25 -0.29 -1.95 -8.24
C GLY A 25 -0.62 -3.33 -8.85
N ALA A 26 -0.68 -3.41 -10.18
CA ALA A 26 -0.95 -4.68 -10.87
C ALA A 26 0.13 -5.75 -10.65
N THR A 27 1.40 -5.35 -10.56
CA THR A 27 2.51 -6.26 -10.30
C THR A 27 2.43 -6.82 -8.89
N LEU A 28 2.13 -5.97 -7.91
CA LEU A 28 1.96 -6.37 -6.52
C LEU A 28 0.74 -7.29 -6.34
N ALA A 29 -0.38 -6.96 -6.98
CA ALA A 29 -1.58 -7.80 -7.00
C ALA A 29 -1.29 -9.19 -7.59
N ARG A 30 -0.52 -9.27 -8.67
CA ARG A 30 -0.10 -10.56 -9.25
C ARG A 30 0.73 -11.39 -8.28
N HIS A 31 1.65 -10.75 -7.54
CA HIS A 31 2.47 -11.45 -6.54
C HIS A 31 1.64 -11.90 -5.34
N ALA A 32 0.72 -11.08 -4.85
CA ALA A 32 -0.24 -11.46 -3.82
C ALA A 32 -1.09 -12.67 -4.26
N ALA A 33 -1.56 -12.67 -5.51
CA ALA A 33 -2.36 -13.76 -6.08
C ALA A 33 -1.62 -15.11 -6.15
N VAL A 34 -0.29 -15.10 -6.27
CA VAL A 34 0.54 -16.34 -6.21
C VAL A 34 1.02 -16.68 -4.79
N GLY A 35 0.47 -16.01 -3.77
CA GLY A 35 0.70 -16.31 -2.35
C GLY A 35 1.90 -15.61 -1.73
N HIS A 36 2.52 -14.64 -2.42
CA HIS A 36 3.54 -13.81 -1.79
C HIS A 36 2.92 -12.85 -0.78
N ARG A 37 3.55 -12.71 0.39
CA ARG A 37 3.21 -11.64 1.30
C ARG A 37 3.79 -10.32 0.81
N VAL A 38 2.92 -9.38 0.49
CA VAL A 38 3.26 -8.04 0.04
C VAL A 38 2.97 -7.03 1.16
N GLY A 39 3.91 -6.15 1.44
CA GLY A 39 3.74 -4.99 2.31
C GLY A 39 3.86 -3.69 1.51
N LEU A 40 3.15 -2.66 1.95
CA LEU A 40 3.11 -1.33 1.36
C LEU A 40 3.44 -0.33 2.47
N CYS A 41 4.28 0.66 2.15
CA CYS A 41 4.64 1.72 3.09
C CYS A 41 4.66 3.06 2.37
N ASP A 42 3.71 3.93 2.72
CA ASP A 42 3.78 5.33 2.35
C ASP A 42 4.67 6.07 3.35
N LEU A 43 5.53 6.94 2.86
CA LEU A 43 6.45 7.71 3.71
C LEU A 43 5.77 8.93 4.34
N THR A 44 4.71 9.42 3.71
CA THR A 44 3.92 10.57 4.17
C THR A 44 2.43 10.26 4.07
N ALA A 45 1.60 11.10 4.67
CA ALA A 45 0.14 10.95 4.58
C ALA A 45 -0.47 11.80 3.45
N GLY A 46 0.37 12.42 2.60
CA GLY A 46 -0.08 13.30 1.53
C GLY A 46 -0.63 14.64 2.04
N GLU A 47 -0.17 15.13 3.18
CA GLU A 47 -0.72 16.31 3.88
C GLU A 47 -0.61 17.63 3.11
N MET A 48 0.22 17.69 2.06
CA MET A 48 0.35 18.85 1.17
C MET A 48 -0.46 18.72 -0.14
N SER A 49 -1.34 17.72 -0.24
CA SER A 49 -2.22 17.54 -1.39
C SER A 49 -3.12 18.74 -1.60
N SER A 50 -3.30 19.18 -2.86
CA SER A 50 -4.17 20.32 -3.18
C SER A 50 -5.67 20.01 -3.03
N ASN A 51 -6.03 18.72 -3.08
CA ASN A 51 -7.41 18.25 -2.98
C ASN A 51 -7.54 17.24 -1.84
N GLY A 52 -8.69 17.22 -1.18
CA GLY A 52 -9.05 16.28 -0.12
C GLY A 52 -8.37 16.55 1.23
N THR A 53 -8.70 15.73 2.22
CA THR A 53 -8.03 15.70 3.54
C THR A 53 -7.14 14.46 3.68
N VAL A 54 -6.26 14.47 4.68
CA VAL A 54 -5.42 13.30 5.01
C VAL A 54 -6.28 12.08 5.32
N GLU A 55 -7.38 12.24 6.07
CA GLU A 55 -8.28 11.14 6.41
C GLU A 55 -8.97 10.56 5.17
N GLU A 56 -9.39 11.41 4.24
CA GLU A 56 -9.99 10.97 2.97
C GLU A 56 -8.96 10.18 2.14
N ARG A 57 -7.73 10.67 2.05
CA ARG A 57 -6.64 10.00 1.31
C ARG A 57 -6.26 8.65 1.91
N LEU A 58 -6.18 8.57 3.23
CA LEU A 58 -5.91 7.30 3.91
C LEU A 58 -7.05 6.30 3.69
N ALA A 59 -8.32 6.75 3.72
CA ALA A 59 -9.45 5.88 3.43
C ALA A 59 -9.46 5.38 1.98
N GLU A 60 -9.12 6.24 1.01
CA GLU A 60 -8.96 5.88 -0.39
C GLU A 60 -7.82 4.87 -0.59
N SER A 61 -6.66 5.10 0.04
CA SER A 61 -5.50 4.21 -0.02
C SER A 61 -5.84 2.83 0.58
N GLU A 62 -6.46 2.77 1.75
CA GLU A 62 -6.88 1.49 2.35
C GLU A 62 -7.90 0.74 1.48
N ALA A 63 -8.82 1.45 0.82
CA ALA A 63 -9.75 0.84 -0.11
C ALA A 63 -9.05 0.27 -1.36
N ALA A 64 -7.98 0.90 -1.84
CA ALA A 64 -7.19 0.40 -2.97
C ALA A 64 -6.31 -0.82 -2.62
N ARG A 65 -6.00 -1.00 -1.33
CA ARG A 65 -5.17 -2.10 -0.79
C ARG A 65 -5.94 -3.38 -0.50
N ALA A 66 -7.27 -3.31 -0.44
CA ALA A 66 -8.17 -4.44 -0.15
C ALA A 66 -8.27 -5.43 -1.31
#